data_AF-K3X2Y3-F1
#
_entry.id   AF-K3X2Y3-F1
#
_cell.length_a   1.000
_cell.length_b   1.000
_cell.length_c   1.000
_cell.angle_alpha   90.00
_cell.angle_beta   90.00
_cell.angle_gamma   90.00
#
_symmetry.space_group_name_H-M   'P 1'
#
loop_
_entity.id
_entity.type
_entity.pdbx_description
1 polymer ?
#
loop_
_entity_poly.entity_id
_entity_poly.type
_entity_poly.pdbx_seq_one_letter_code
_entity_poly.pdbx_strand_id
1 'polypeptide(L)'
;MRNTLRVMHGNFALETALHLSQRLTIPVVTLCLVPSAIVYPTCHASNVDDAYARWSFADIHQQFQRVGLPFIGVTGKSSRKRLRYQDDRNDEGFALFKLLDIFSPHAVVTDNAFDVHAMRDLDQLSQFLHATPTSSPWALVAIDSSSCIPICSKSDKVQSTLRSRGEQYLHEDDFGREYAKYSQNDFQPYAFTAIGKVPAKLAVSESDCVDRVQLALLLRDLRLEQVDWSIIESMNTQNSPEMAPFSEMDALQKLDRLLTGFSDRPAIQAELQGGGVMSLLPYIRHGTLFSGHVIRQISAAISSQPPPRTAQARKALAALKKPDSESALLAPAYGSFAKCFALDWLHAFSASSSALDAYSVVLPTWINNDTKFGAGTTSGQKNDPDLGAAIYDPYELESARTNDLYWNDIQKFLTEHRYIHPLLIVYWSYRILQWSVSSRAAIAMIESLLHKNALGASSSPDAIFGVWNQLFRLGTPALMSENEDTVSTFQRLMDQEVSSQPRLQLHF
;
A
#
# COMPACT_ATOMS: atom_id res chain seq x y z
N MET A 1 -14.36 -7.19 -1.36
CA MET A 1 -12.90 -7.43 -1.28
C MET A 1 -12.20 -6.41 -2.18
N ARG A 2 -11.25 -5.64 -1.65
CA ARG A 2 -10.52 -4.63 -2.44
C ARG A 2 -9.00 -4.78 -2.35
N ASN A 3 -8.45 -4.66 -1.15
CA ASN A 3 -7.01 -4.50 -0.92
C ASN A 3 -6.36 -5.73 -0.29
N THR A 4 -7.15 -6.62 0.30
CA THR A 4 -6.67 -7.79 1.04
C THR A 4 -6.69 -9.02 0.14
N LEU A 5 -5.79 -9.11 -0.83
CA LEU A 5 -5.78 -10.15 -1.88
C LEU A 5 -5.21 -11.50 -1.40
N ARG A 6 -5.77 -12.05 -0.32
CA ARG A 6 -5.28 -13.29 0.31
C ARG A 6 -6.38 -13.99 1.09
N VAL A 7 -6.27 -15.30 1.29
CA VAL A 7 -7.27 -16.09 2.04
C VAL A 7 -6.66 -16.98 3.13
N MET A 8 -5.37 -17.28 3.08
CA MET A 8 -4.74 -18.24 3.99
C MET A 8 -4.30 -17.61 5.31
N HIS A 9 -4.04 -16.31 5.32
CA HIS A 9 -3.60 -15.61 6.52
C HIS A 9 -4.05 -14.16 6.61
N GLY A 10 -4.39 -13.71 7.82
CA GLY A 10 -4.51 -12.27 8.10
C GLY A 10 -5.60 -11.56 7.29
N ASN A 11 -6.61 -12.28 6.81
CA ASN A 11 -7.78 -11.67 6.18
C ASN A 11 -8.93 -11.66 7.19
N PHE A 12 -8.89 -10.70 8.12
CA PHE A 12 -9.88 -10.57 9.18
C PHE A 12 -11.28 -10.25 8.65
N ALA A 13 -11.38 -9.56 7.51
CA ALA A 13 -12.65 -9.29 6.83
C ALA A 13 -13.30 -10.58 6.32
N LEU A 14 -12.55 -11.43 5.61
CA LEU A 14 -13.04 -12.74 5.15
C LEU A 14 -13.40 -13.63 6.34
N GLU A 15 -12.54 -13.68 7.36
CA GLU A 15 -12.80 -14.44 8.57
C GLU A 15 -14.10 -14.00 9.25
N THR A 16 -14.32 -12.68 9.37
CA THR A 16 -15.56 -12.11 9.92
C THR A 16 -16.78 -12.51 9.10
N ALA A 17 -16.69 -12.42 7.77
CA ALA A 17 -17.77 -12.84 6.87
C ALA A 17 -18.12 -14.34 7.04
N LEU A 18 -17.10 -15.20 7.14
CA LEU A 18 -17.28 -16.63 7.39
C LEU A 18 -17.93 -16.91 8.75
N HIS A 19 -17.53 -16.22 9.82
CA HIS A 19 -18.15 -16.37 11.14
C HIS A 19 -19.61 -15.91 11.15
N LEU A 20 -19.91 -14.77 10.51
CA LEU A 20 -21.28 -14.27 10.38
C LEU A 20 -22.16 -15.25 9.60
N SER A 21 -21.65 -15.75 8.47
CA SER A 21 -22.33 -16.77 7.66
C SER A 21 -22.61 -18.04 8.45
N GLN A 22 -21.64 -18.55 9.21
CA GLN A 22 -21.83 -19.73 10.06
C GLN A 22 -22.88 -19.49 11.14
N ARG A 23 -22.86 -18.33 11.81
CA ARG A 23 -23.82 -18.01 12.87
C ARG A 23 -25.23 -17.79 12.37
N LEU A 24 -25.38 -17.15 11.21
CA LEU A 24 -26.67 -16.85 10.61
C LEU A 24 -27.18 -18.01 9.73
N THR A 25 -26.34 -19.01 9.45
CA THR A 25 -26.63 -20.12 8.55
C THR A 25 -27.00 -19.63 7.13
N ILE A 26 -26.35 -18.57 6.67
CA ILE A 26 -26.57 -17.93 5.36
C ILE A 26 -25.30 -18.06 4.50
N PRO A 27 -25.40 -18.06 3.17
CA PRO A 27 -24.23 -18.17 2.31
C PRO A 27 -23.35 -16.92 2.32
N VAL A 28 -22.07 -17.10 1.93
CA VAL A 28 -21.14 -15.99 1.65
C VAL A 28 -20.99 -15.84 0.14
N VAL A 29 -21.10 -14.60 -0.33
CA VAL A 29 -20.76 -14.21 -1.70
C VAL A 29 -19.63 -13.19 -1.63
N THR A 30 -18.59 -13.39 -2.42
CA THR A 30 -17.49 -12.42 -2.51
C THR A 30 -17.68 -11.56 -3.74
N LEU A 31 -17.87 -10.26 -3.51
CA LEU A 31 -17.83 -9.24 -4.55
C LEU A 31 -16.46 -8.56 -4.54
N CYS A 32 -15.84 -8.46 -5.71
CA CYS A 32 -14.56 -7.81 -5.90
C CYS A 32 -14.66 -6.74 -7.00
N LEU A 33 -14.33 -5.50 -6.66
CA LEU A 33 -14.19 -4.43 -7.65
C LEU A 33 -12.76 -4.49 -8.18
N VAL A 34 -12.61 -4.84 -9.45
CA VAL A 34 -11.29 -4.99 -10.06
C VAL A 34 -10.96 -3.80 -10.96
N PRO A 35 -9.68 -3.39 -11.05
CA PRO A 35 -9.25 -2.39 -12.01
C PRO A 35 -9.50 -2.88 -13.44
N SER A 36 -9.98 -2.00 -14.33
CA SER A 36 -10.19 -2.36 -15.74
C SER A 36 -8.91 -2.80 -16.45
N ALA A 37 -7.76 -2.35 -15.96
CA ALA A 37 -6.45 -2.75 -16.46
C ALA A 37 -6.19 -4.27 -16.36
N ILE A 38 -6.88 -5.00 -15.46
CA ILE A 38 -6.67 -6.45 -15.38
C ILE A 38 -7.25 -7.20 -16.58
N VAL A 39 -8.29 -6.64 -17.22
CA VAL A 39 -8.98 -7.23 -18.38
C VAL A 39 -8.27 -6.86 -19.69
N TYR A 40 -7.58 -5.73 -19.73
CA TYR A 40 -6.83 -5.30 -20.91
C TYR A 40 -5.37 -5.77 -20.86
N PRO A 41 -4.69 -5.92 -22.02
CA PRO A 41 -3.27 -6.24 -22.06
C PRO A 41 -2.42 -5.32 -21.16
N THR A 42 -1.32 -5.85 -20.61
CA THR A 42 -0.45 -5.13 -19.65
C THR A 42 0.17 -3.86 -20.21
N CYS A 43 0.27 -3.71 -21.53
CA CYS A 43 0.69 -2.46 -22.18
C CYS A 43 -0.28 -1.28 -21.96
N HIS A 44 -1.46 -1.55 -21.39
CA HIS A 44 -2.43 -0.54 -20.96
C HIS A 44 -2.43 -0.27 -19.45
N ALA A 45 -1.60 -0.96 -18.68
CA ALA A 45 -1.42 -0.68 -17.27
C ALA A 45 -0.83 0.72 -17.08
N SER A 46 -1.46 1.53 -16.22
CA SER A 46 -1.00 2.89 -15.97
C SER A 46 0.12 2.95 -14.92
N ASN A 47 0.25 1.88 -14.14
CA ASN A 47 1.20 1.71 -13.06
C ASN A 47 1.52 0.21 -12.84
N VAL A 48 2.44 -0.07 -11.93
CA VAL A 48 2.83 -1.44 -11.56
C VAL A 48 1.69 -2.19 -10.87
N ASP A 49 0.85 -1.55 -10.05
CA ASP A 49 -0.30 -2.20 -9.42
C ASP A 49 -1.25 -2.81 -10.45
N ASP A 50 -1.63 -2.03 -11.47
CA ASP A 50 -2.44 -2.46 -12.61
C ASP A 50 -1.80 -3.65 -13.35
N ALA A 51 -0.48 -3.62 -13.54
CA ALA A 51 0.24 -4.63 -14.29
C ALA A 51 0.28 -5.99 -13.57
N TYR A 52 0.42 -5.98 -12.24
CA TYR A 52 0.59 -7.21 -11.45
C TYR A 52 -0.69 -7.69 -10.74
N ALA A 53 -1.69 -6.82 -10.56
CA ALA A 53 -2.96 -7.18 -9.92
C ALA A 53 -3.66 -8.37 -10.58
N ARG A 54 -3.49 -8.55 -11.90
CA ARG A 54 -4.09 -9.67 -12.66
C ARG A 54 -3.73 -11.04 -12.07
N TRP A 55 -2.47 -11.25 -11.68
CA TRP A 55 -2.03 -12.53 -11.11
C TRP A 55 -2.65 -12.79 -9.74
N SER A 56 -2.67 -11.77 -8.89
CA SER A 56 -3.24 -11.85 -7.53
C SER A 56 -4.75 -12.10 -7.57
N PHE A 57 -5.48 -11.43 -8.46
CA PHE A 57 -6.91 -11.66 -8.65
C PHE A 57 -7.24 -13.03 -9.24
N ALA A 58 -6.41 -13.55 -10.16
CA ALA A 58 -6.60 -14.89 -10.68
C ALA A 58 -6.32 -15.97 -9.63
N ASP A 59 -5.23 -15.83 -8.86
CA ASP A 59 -4.89 -16.74 -7.77
C ASP A 59 -6.02 -16.80 -6.73
N ILE A 60 -6.53 -15.64 -6.31
CA ILE A 60 -7.61 -15.61 -5.33
C ILE A 60 -8.92 -16.17 -5.87
N HIS A 61 -9.28 -15.84 -7.12
CA HIS A 61 -10.44 -16.44 -7.79
C HIS A 61 -10.35 -17.98 -7.76
N GLN A 62 -9.19 -18.53 -8.14
CA GLN A 62 -8.96 -19.98 -8.13
C GLN A 62 -9.07 -20.57 -6.71
N GLN A 63 -8.58 -19.86 -5.69
CA GLN A 63 -8.69 -20.30 -4.30
C GLN A 63 -10.14 -20.34 -3.82
N PHE A 64 -10.97 -19.35 -4.15
CA PHE A 64 -12.41 -19.34 -3.86
C PHE A 64 -13.16 -20.43 -4.64
N GLN A 65 -12.83 -20.61 -5.92
CA GLN A 65 -13.43 -21.64 -6.78
C GLN A 65 -13.17 -23.06 -6.24
N ARG A 66 -11.94 -23.34 -5.76
CA ARG A 66 -11.57 -24.65 -5.18
C ARG A 66 -12.40 -25.05 -3.97
N VAL A 67 -12.97 -24.08 -3.26
CA VAL A 67 -13.80 -24.30 -2.06
C VAL A 67 -15.29 -24.07 -2.30
N GLY A 68 -15.68 -23.82 -3.56
CA GLY A 68 -17.06 -23.63 -3.95
C GLY A 68 -17.70 -22.33 -3.44
N LEU A 69 -16.90 -21.32 -3.12
CA LEU A 69 -17.42 -20.01 -2.71
C LEU A 69 -17.55 -19.07 -3.93
N PRO A 70 -18.72 -18.44 -4.15
CA PRO A 70 -18.91 -17.46 -5.23
C PRO A 70 -17.91 -16.31 -5.17
N PHE A 71 -17.27 -16.00 -6.31
CA PHE A 71 -16.33 -14.89 -6.45
C PHE A 71 -16.64 -14.06 -7.70
N ILE A 72 -17.39 -12.98 -7.50
CA ILE A 72 -17.88 -12.11 -8.57
C ILE A 72 -16.92 -10.93 -8.71
N GLY A 73 -16.17 -10.92 -9.82
CA GLY A 73 -15.39 -9.76 -10.24
C GLY A 73 -16.23 -8.78 -11.03
N VAL A 74 -16.13 -7.49 -10.71
CA VAL A 74 -16.82 -6.41 -11.43
C VAL A 74 -15.79 -5.33 -11.78
N THR A 75 -15.81 -4.88 -13.03
CA THR A 75 -14.96 -3.80 -13.54
C THR A 75 -15.77 -2.71 -14.22
N GLY A 76 -15.21 -1.51 -14.36
CA GLY A 76 -15.79 -0.45 -15.18
C GLY A 76 -15.67 -0.74 -16.67
N LYS A 77 -16.72 -0.42 -17.45
CA LYS A 77 -16.65 -0.46 -18.92
C LYS A 77 -15.75 0.65 -19.43
N SER A 78 -14.77 0.31 -20.28
CA SER A 78 -13.89 1.27 -20.98
C SER A 78 -14.65 2.03 -22.06
N SER A 79 -15.62 2.85 -21.67
CA SER A 79 -16.24 3.83 -22.53
C SER A 79 -15.26 5.00 -22.66
N ARG A 80 -14.51 5.08 -23.78
CA ARG A 80 -13.57 6.17 -24.13
C ARG A 80 -14.12 7.60 -24.04
N LYS A 81 -15.43 7.77 -23.88
CA LYS A 81 -16.01 9.08 -23.56
C LYS A 81 -15.80 9.34 -22.08
N ARG A 82 -14.74 10.10 -21.75
CA ARG A 82 -14.55 10.73 -20.43
C ARG A 82 -15.87 11.38 -20.04
N LEU A 83 -16.62 10.70 -19.18
CA LEU A 83 -17.71 11.33 -18.45
C LEU A 83 -17.04 12.43 -17.64
N ARG A 84 -17.40 13.69 -17.93
CA ARG A 84 -17.26 14.72 -16.92
C ARG A 84 -17.97 14.15 -15.70
N TYR A 85 -17.26 14.04 -14.59
CA TYR A 85 -17.83 13.88 -13.24
C TYR A 85 -18.69 15.13 -13.01
N GLN A 86 -19.82 15.23 -13.68
CA GLN A 86 -20.84 16.20 -13.34
C GLN A 86 -21.50 15.61 -12.11
N ASP A 87 -21.31 16.34 -11.02
CA ASP A 87 -21.95 16.26 -9.71
C ASP A 87 -23.47 16.46 -9.87
N ASP A 88 -24.10 15.67 -10.73
CA ASP A 88 -25.55 15.64 -10.90
C ASP A 88 -26.08 14.83 -9.72
N ARG A 89 -26.16 15.50 -8.57
CA ARG A 89 -26.74 15.03 -7.30
C ARG A 89 -28.26 14.80 -7.39
N ASN A 90 -28.76 14.52 -8.58
CA ASN A 90 -30.17 14.35 -8.86
C ASN A 90 -30.52 12.86 -8.73
N ASP A 91 -30.93 12.50 -7.52
CA ASP A 91 -31.88 11.44 -7.14
C ASP A 91 -31.60 9.96 -7.47
N GLU A 92 -30.64 9.61 -8.32
CA GLU A 92 -30.44 8.21 -8.70
C GLU A 92 -29.43 7.48 -7.81
N GLY A 93 -29.75 7.27 -6.52
CA GLY A 93 -29.16 6.34 -5.53
C GLY A 93 -27.70 5.84 -5.69
N PHE A 94 -26.94 5.87 -4.60
CA PHE A 94 -25.50 5.53 -4.56
C PHE A 94 -25.17 4.20 -5.30
N ALA A 95 -24.34 4.26 -6.35
CA ALA A 95 -24.10 3.14 -7.27
C ALA A 95 -23.60 1.87 -6.58
N LEU A 96 -22.66 2.02 -5.64
CA LEU A 96 -22.14 0.91 -4.85
C LEU A 96 -23.21 0.31 -3.93
N PHE A 97 -24.13 1.14 -3.39
CA PHE A 97 -25.28 0.62 -2.64
C PHE A 97 -26.16 -0.24 -3.54
N LYS A 98 -26.58 0.26 -4.71
CA LYS A 98 -27.41 -0.50 -5.67
C LYS A 98 -26.77 -1.84 -6.05
N LEU A 99 -25.44 -1.82 -6.29
CA LEU A 99 -24.67 -3.02 -6.62
C LEU A 99 -24.64 -4.05 -5.47
N LEU A 100 -24.54 -3.60 -4.22
CA LEU A 100 -24.55 -4.51 -3.07
C LEU A 100 -25.96 -5.00 -2.74
N ASP A 101 -26.96 -4.13 -2.89
CA ASP A 101 -28.35 -4.38 -2.52
C ASP A 101 -29.02 -5.45 -3.39
N ILE A 102 -28.57 -5.63 -4.65
CA ILE A 102 -29.07 -6.70 -5.53
C ILE A 102 -28.86 -8.11 -4.95
N PHE A 103 -27.87 -8.28 -4.07
CA PHE A 103 -27.61 -9.55 -3.39
C PHE A 103 -28.54 -9.78 -2.19
N SER A 104 -29.39 -8.79 -1.84
CA SER A 104 -30.20 -8.78 -0.62
C SER A 104 -29.39 -9.25 0.61
N PRO A 105 -28.20 -8.67 0.86
CA PRO A 105 -27.32 -9.18 1.90
C PRO A 105 -27.96 -9.01 3.28
N HIS A 106 -27.52 -9.80 4.26
CA HIS A 106 -27.85 -9.54 5.67
C HIS A 106 -26.80 -8.60 6.30
N ALA A 107 -25.55 -8.74 5.84
CA ALA A 107 -24.45 -7.87 6.19
C ALA A 107 -23.47 -7.79 5.02
N VAL A 108 -22.88 -6.63 4.83
CA VAL A 108 -21.76 -6.41 3.91
C VAL A 108 -20.51 -6.25 4.74
N VAL A 109 -19.56 -7.17 4.56
CA VAL A 109 -18.24 -7.10 5.19
C VAL A 109 -17.22 -6.65 4.15
N THR A 110 -16.49 -5.59 4.46
CA THR A 110 -15.40 -5.10 3.62
C THR A 110 -14.10 -5.09 4.40
N ASP A 111 -12.99 -5.29 3.70
CA ASP A 111 -11.70 -4.87 4.22
C ASP A 111 -11.65 -3.35 4.30
N ASN A 112 -10.98 -2.84 5.33
CA ASN A 112 -10.74 -1.41 5.48
C ASN A 112 -9.92 -0.95 4.28
N ALA A 113 -10.48 -0.09 3.46
CA ALA A 113 -9.79 0.45 2.30
C ALA A 113 -8.69 1.42 2.76
N PHE A 114 -7.58 1.48 2.02
CA PHE A 114 -6.47 2.41 2.29
C PHE A 114 -6.25 3.41 1.16
N ASP A 115 -6.70 3.06 -0.05
CA ASP A 115 -6.73 4.00 -1.16
C ASP A 115 -7.80 5.07 -0.87
N VAL A 116 -7.44 6.34 -1.13
CA VAL A 116 -8.29 7.51 -0.82
C VAL A 116 -9.63 7.41 -1.51
N HIS A 117 -9.69 6.91 -2.75
CA HIS A 117 -10.95 6.74 -3.47
C HIS A 117 -11.83 5.68 -2.81
N ALA A 118 -11.23 4.55 -2.41
CA ALA A 118 -11.95 3.47 -1.78
C ALA A 118 -12.44 3.81 -0.37
N MET A 119 -11.68 4.59 0.39
CA MET A 119 -12.17 5.13 1.66
C MET A 119 -13.30 6.14 1.44
N ARG A 120 -13.20 7.01 0.43
CA ARG A 120 -14.28 7.94 0.06
C ARG A 120 -15.55 7.19 -0.34
N ASP A 121 -15.44 6.12 -1.11
CA ASP A 121 -16.59 5.27 -1.48
C ASP A 121 -17.26 4.68 -0.24
N LEU A 122 -16.48 4.21 0.73
CA LEU A 122 -17.01 3.62 1.98
C LEU A 122 -17.62 4.67 2.90
N ASP A 123 -17.03 5.86 3.00
CA ASP A 123 -17.58 7.00 3.75
C ASP A 123 -18.91 7.46 3.11
N GLN A 124 -18.95 7.62 1.79
CA GLN A 124 -20.18 7.95 1.07
C GLN A 124 -21.24 6.85 1.22
N LEU A 125 -20.85 5.57 1.18
CA LEU A 125 -21.76 4.46 1.45
C LEU A 125 -22.32 4.54 2.87
N SER A 126 -21.46 4.76 3.86
CA SER A 126 -21.85 4.87 5.27
C SER A 126 -22.82 6.03 5.49
N GLN A 127 -22.51 7.21 4.94
CA GLN A 127 -23.38 8.39 4.99
C GLN A 127 -24.74 8.12 4.33
N PHE A 128 -24.74 7.46 3.17
CA PHE A 128 -25.96 7.05 2.48
C PHE A 128 -26.82 6.13 3.36
N LEU A 129 -26.22 5.07 3.92
CA LEU A 129 -26.90 4.12 4.81
C LEU A 129 -27.47 4.81 6.06
N HIS A 130 -26.75 5.79 6.64
CA HIS A 130 -27.23 6.59 7.76
C HIS A 130 -28.39 7.52 7.39
N ALA A 131 -28.39 8.06 6.17
CA ALA A 131 -29.44 8.94 5.68
C ALA A 131 -30.72 8.17 5.29
N THR A 132 -30.61 6.90 4.92
CA THR A 132 -31.74 6.07 4.46
C THR A 132 -31.94 4.80 5.33
N PRO A 133 -32.13 4.91 6.66
CA PRO A 133 -32.16 3.77 7.56
C PRO A 133 -33.37 2.84 7.32
N THR A 134 -34.46 3.35 6.75
CA THR A 134 -35.64 2.54 6.39
C THR A 134 -35.45 1.75 5.08
N SER A 135 -34.45 2.12 4.28
CA SER A 135 -34.24 1.57 2.93
C SER A 135 -33.13 0.54 2.87
N SER A 136 -32.28 0.44 3.90
CA SER A 136 -31.23 -0.59 3.96
C SER A 136 -31.58 -1.67 4.98
N PRO A 137 -31.78 -2.93 4.54
CA PRO A 137 -32.03 -4.04 5.45
C PRO A 137 -30.74 -4.63 6.04
N TRP A 138 -29.56 -4.08 5.72
CA TRP A 138 -28.28 -4.73 5.99
C TRP A 138 -27.24 -3.82 6.66
N ALA A 139 -26.38 -4.45 7.47
CA ALA A 139 -25.30 -3.75 8.17
C ALA A 139 -24.02 -3.71 7.33
N LEU A 140 -23.32 -2.57 7.33
CA LEU A 140 -21.97 -2.44 6.79
C LEU A 140 -20.94 -2.64 7.89
N VAL A 141 -19.98 -3.55 7.69
CA VAL A 141 -18.89 -3.82 8.63
C VAL A 141 -17.55 -3.68 7.91
N ALA A 142 -16.77 -2.67 8.26
CA ALA A 142 -15.41 -2.48 7.77
C ALA A 142 -14.41 -3.08 8.77
N ILE A 143 -13.52 -3.96 8.28
CA ILE A 143 -12.56 -4.68 9.11
C ILE A 143 -11.13 -4.36 8.65
N ASP A 144 -10.27 -3.93 9.56
CA ASP A 144 -8.85 -3.76 9.27
C ASP A 144 -8.17 -5.12 9.14
N SER A 145 -8.03 -5.58 7.89
CA SER A 145 -7.30 -6.80 7.56
C SER A 145 -5.78 -6.58 7.47
N SER A 146 -5.30 -5.34 7.45
CA SER A 146 -3.93 -5.02 7.05
C SER A 146 -2.97 -4.79 8.20
N SER A 147 -3.48 -4.29 9.32
CA SER A 147 -2.70 -3.96 10.51
C SER A 147 -2.69 -5.18 11.43
N CYS A 148 -1.57 -5.48 12.08
CA CYS A 148 -1.56 -6.53 13.09
C CYS A 148 -2.34 -6.09 14.34
N ILE A 149 -2.28 -4.79 14.63
CA ILE A 149 -2.98 -4.14 15.73
C ILE A 149 -3.57 -2.85 15.19
N PRO A 150 -4.89 -2.63 15.34
CA PRO A 150 -5.51 -1.35 14.99
C PRO A 150 -5.14 -0.31 16.05
N ILE A 151 -3.87 0.08 16.12
CA ILE A 151 -3.33 0.89 17.23
C ILE A 151 -4.06 2.22 17.39
N CYS A 152 -4.55 2.78 16.28
CA CYS A 152 -5.25 4.06 16.32
C CYS A 152 -6.65 3.96 16.90
N SER A 153 -7.27 2.77 16.98
CA SER A 153 -8.49 2.62 17.78
C SER A 153 -8.20 2.32 19.26
N LYS A 154 -6.94 2.00 19.60
CA LYS A 154 -6.53 1.55 20.94
C LYS A 154 -5.72 2.57 21.74
N SER A 155 -4.97 3.46 21.09
CA SER A 155 -4.07 4.41 21.76
C SER A 155 -4.50 5.85 21.52
N ASP A 156 -4.96 6.51 22.59
CA ASP A 156 -5.25 7.94 22.60
C ASP A 156 -4.02 8.78 22.25
N LYS A 157 -2.81 8.31 22.61
CA LYS A 157 -1.56 8.98 22.28
C LYS A 157 -1.38 9.03 20.76
N VAL A 158 -1.56 7.91 20.07
CA VAL A 158 -1.48 7.87 18.60
C VAL A 158 -2.61 8.69 17.97
N GLN A 159 -3.84 8.59 18.48
CA GLN A 159 -4.96 9.41 17.98
C GLN A 159 -4.69 10.91 18.13
N SER A 160 -4.15 11.34 19.28
CA SER A 160 -3.89 12.75 19.55
C SER A 160 -2.93 13.35 18.53
N THR A 161 -1.86 12.62 18.17
CA THR A 161 -0.88 13.09 17.17
C THR A 161 -1.40 13.22 15.76
N LEU A 162 -2.56 12.61 15.46
CA LEU A 162 -3.20 12.72 14.15
C LEU A 162 -4.16 13.92 14.12
N ARG A 163 -4.89 14.14 15.21
CA ARG A 163 -5.90 15.21 15.34
C ARG A 163 -5.28 16.61 15.51
N SER A 164 -4.13 16.70 16.15
CA SER A 164 -3.46 17.97 16.45
C SER A 164 -2.69 18.48 15.22
N ARG A 165 -3.29 19.41 14.45
CA ARG A 165 -2.57 20.14 13.39
C ARG A 165 -1.37 20.87 14.01
N GLY A 166 -0.17 20.44 13.68
CA GLY A 166 1.08 21.12 14.06
C GLY A 166 1.71 20.72 15.41
N GLU A 167 1.18 19.73 16.13
CA GLU A 167 1.92 19.14 17.27
C GLU A 167 2.88 18.02 16.78
N GLN A 168 3.84 17.66 17.65
CA GLN A 168 4.90 16.72 17.33
C GLN A 168 4.33 15.33 17.03
N TYR A 169 4.46 14.89 15.78
CA TYR A 169 4.25 13.50 15.41
C TYR A 169 5.05 12.58 16.32
N LEU A 170 4.48 11.42 16.68
CA LEU A 170 5.25 10.40 17.38
C LEU A 170 6.43 10.01 16.51
N HIS A 171 7.63 10.25 17.04
CA HIS A 171 8.86 9.74 16.46
C HIS A 171 8.77 8.22 16.34
N GLU A 172 9.54 7.63 15.40
CA GLU A 172 9.59 6.20 15.13
C GLU A 172 9.67 5.41 16.46
N ASP A 173 10.72 5.65 17.25
CA ASP A 173 10.91 4.96 18.53
C ASP A 173 9.74 5.10 19.53
N ASP A 174 9.07 6.26 19.56
CA ASP A 174 7.92 6.49 20.44
C ASP A 174 6.69 5.71 20.00
N PHE A 175 6.44 5.67 18.69
CA PHE A 175 5.39 4.85 18.12
C PHE A 175 5.67 3.36 18.37
N GLY A 176 6.91 2.91 18.15
CA GLY A 176 7.32 1.52 18.43
C GLY A 176 7.11 1.13 19.89
N ARG A 177 7.49 2.00 20.84
CA ARG A 177 7.23 1.80 22.27
C ARG A 177 5.73 1.73 22.59
N GLU A 178 4.92 2.59 21.98
CA GLU A 178 3.48 2.59 22.18
C GLU A 178 2.83 1.33 21.60
N TYR A 179 3.23 0.93 20.39
CA TYR A 179 2.76 -0.27 19.71
C TYR A 179 3.11 -1.55 20.47
N ALA A 180 4.32 -1.61 21.04
CA ALA A 180 4.79 -2.76 21.82
C ALA A 180 3.89 -3.07 23.03
N LYS A 181 3.24 -2.06 23.63
CA LYS A 181 2.31 -2.25 24.76
C LYS A 181 1.10 -3.11 24.37
N TYR A 182 0.66 -3.01 23.12
CA TYR A 182 -0.49 -3.74 22.61
C TYR A 182 -0.07 -5.07 21.97
N SER A 183 1.15 -5.15 21.41
CA SER A 183 1.62 -6.40 20.77
C SER A 183 1.85 -7.52 21.78
N GLN A 184 2.44 -7.22 22.94
CA GLN A 184 2.80 -8.25 23.90
C GLN A 184 1.59 -9.01 24.48
N ASN A 185 0.41 -8.38 24.52
CA ASN A 185 -0.80 -8.97 25.09
C ASN A 185 -1.71 -9.62 24.05
N ASP A 186 -1.72 -9.13 22.80
CA ASP A 186 -2.71 -9.52 21.79
C ASP A 186 -2.21 -10.53 20.74
N PHE A 187 -0.90 -10.86 20.70
CA PHE A 187 -0.34 -11.82 19.75
C PHE A 187 -0.63 -13.30 20.11
N GLN A 188 -1.83 -13.60 20.62
CA GLN A 188 -2.32 -14.98 20.62
C GLN A 188 -2.39 -15.47 19.17
N PRO A 189 -1.93 -16.70 18.86
CA PRO A 189 -1.99 -17.24 17.50
C PRO A 189 -3.46 -17.42 17.10
N TYR A 190 -4.02 -16.41 16.43
CA TYR A 190 -5.33 -16.54 15.82
C TYR A 190 -5.21 -17.57 14.68
N ALA A 191 -5.91 -18.69 14.83
CA ALA A 191 -6.04 -19.71 13.81
C ALA A 191 -7.14 -19.30 12.84
N PHE A 192 -6.74 -18.81 11.67
CA PHE A 192 -7.67 -18.46 10.61
C PHE A 192 -8.45 -19.69 10.15
N THR A 193 -9.73 -19.50 9.89
CA THR A 193 -10.58 -20.55 9.33
C THR A 193 -10.07 -20.85 7.93
N ALA A 194 -9.47 -22.03 7.75
CA ALA A 194 -9.07 -22.47 6.43
C ALA A 194 -10.30 -22.48 5.52
N ILE A 195 -10.23 -21.77 4.39
CA ILE A 195 -11.37 -21.59 3.49
C ILE A 195 -11.92 -22.95 2.99
N GLY A 196 -11.09 -24.00 2.94
CA GLY A 196 -11.51 -25.37 2.63
C GLY A 196 -12.29 -26.10 3.74
N LYS A 197 -12.41 -25.53 4.93
CA LYS A 197 -13.24 -26.06 6.03
C LYS A 197 -14.63 -25.42 6.08
N VAL A 198 -14.94 -24.53 5.15
CA VAL A 198 -16.27 -23.91 5.08
C VAL A 198 -17.30 -25.00 4.78
N PRO A 199 -18.33 -25.16 5.63
CA PRO A 199 -19.36 -26.18 5.42
C PRO A 199 -19.96 -26.06 4.02
N ALA A 200 -20.12 -27.19 3.31
CA ALA A 200 -20.71 -27.23 1.97
C ALA A 200 -22.14 -26.62 1.91
N LYS A 201 -22.83 -26.52 3.06
CA LYS A 201 -24.13 -25.84 3.17
C LYS A 201 -24.06 -24.31 3.02
N LEU A 202 -22.87 -23.73 3.20
CA LEU A 202 -22.62 -22.29 3.03
C LEU A 202 -22.10 -21.96 1.64
N ALA A 203 -21.66 -22.99 0.89
CA ALA A 203 -21.35 -22.89 -0.52
C ALA A 203 -22.66 -22.87 -1.31
N VAL A 204 -22.85 -21.84 -2.11
CA VAL A 204 -23.99 -21.69 -3.02
C VAL A 204 -23.41 -21.56 -4.42
N SER A 205 -24.07 -22.17 -5.41
CA SER A 205 -23.65 -21.99 -6.80
C SER A 205 -23.77 -20.52 -7.18
N GLU A 206 -22.87 -20.00 -8.02
CA GLU A 206 -23.03 -18.65 -8.56
C GLU A 206 -24.38 -18.43 -9.25
N SER A 207 -24.97 -19.49 -9.83
CA SER A 207 -26.31 -19.43 -10.44
C SER A 207 -27.42 -19.13 -9.45
N ASP A 208 -27.22 -19.46 -8.18
CA ASP A 208 -28.27 -19.47 -7.16
C ASP A 208 -28.20 -18.22 -6.28
N CYS A 209 -27.08 -17.49 -6.33
CA CYS A 209 -26.85 -16.34 -5.45
C CYS A 209 -27.57 -15.06 -5.94
N VAL A 210 -27.68 -14.84 -7.25
CA VAL A 210 -28.32 -13.67 -7.85
C VAL A 210 -28.92 -14.03 -9.21
N ASP A 211 -30.08 -13.43 -9.52
CA ASP A 211 -30.62 -13.42 -10.88
C ASP A 211 -29.63 -12.76 -11.85
N ARG A 212 -28.94 -13.58 -12.64
CA ARG A 212 -27.93 -13.14 -13.61
C ARG A 212 -28.45 -12.09 -14.59
N VAL A 213 -29.74 -12.12 -14.92
CA VAL A 213 -30.35 -11.13 -15.82
C VAL A 213 -30.44 -9.79 -15.10
N GLN A 214 -30.92 -9.76 -13.86
CA GLN A 214 -30.98 -8.53 -13.07
C GLN A 214 -29.59 -7.96 -12.82
N LEU A 215 -28.60 -8.80 -12.48
CA LEU A 215 -27.23 -8.36 -12.30
C LEU A 215 -26.66 -7.75 -13.59
N ALA A 216 -26.85 -8.41 -14.74
CA ALA A 216 -26.37 -7.88 -16.02
C ALA A 216 -27.03 -6.54 -16.39
N LEU A 217 -28.34 -6.38 -16.11
CA LEU A 217 -29.06 -5.12 -16.31
C LEU A 217 -28.50 -4.02 -15.41
N LEU A 218 -28.36 -4.30 -14.11
CA LEU A 218 -27.80 -3.35 -13.15
C LEU A 218 -26.37 -2.95 -13.51
N LEU A 219 -25.51 -3.91 -13.83
CA LEU A 219 -24.14 -3.64 -14.26
C LEU A 219 -24.13 -2.75 -15.51
N ARG A 220 -24.99 -3.02 -16.49
CA ARG A 220 -25.11 -2.18 -17.69
C ARG A 220 -25.51 -0.75 -17.34
N ASP A 221 -26.48 -0.57 -16.46
CA ASP A 221 -27.00 0.74 -16.05
C ASP A 221 -25.93 1.53 -15.27
N LEU A 222 -25.15 0.84 -14.43
CA LEU A 222 -23.99 1.40 -13.72
C LEU A 222 -22.73 1.54 -14.58
N ARG A 223 -22.78 1.17 -15.87
CA ARG A 223 -21.62 1.12 -16.79
C ARG A 223 -20.48 0.25 -16.29
N LEU A 224 -20.83 -0.82 -15.59
CA LEU A 224 -19.95 -1.89 -15.14
C LEU A 224 -20.13 -3.14 -16.02
N GLU A 225 -19.22 -4.07 -15.89
CA GLU A 225 -19.29 -5.41 -16.46
C GLU A 225 -18.73 -6.45 -15.51
N GLN A 226 -19.26 -7.67 -15.61
CA GLN A 226 -18.72 -8.81 -14.88
C GLN A 226 -17.45 -9.28 -15.57
N VAL A 227 -16.46 -9.59 -14.76
CA VAL A 227 -15.16 -10.09 -15.21
C VAL A 227 -15.30 -11.51 -15.71
N ASP A 228 -14.77 -11.79 -16.90
CA ASP A 228 -14.59 -13.16 -17.39
C ASP A 228 -13.23 -13.68 -16.92
N TRP A 229 -13.25 -14.48 -15.84
CA TRP A 229 -12.05 -15.05 -15.24
C TRP A 229 -11.32 -16.01 -16.18
N SER A 230 -12.01 -16.65 -17.13
CA SER A 230 -11.36 -17.54 -18.10
C SER A 230 -10.43 -16.79 -19.04
N ILE A 231 -10.79 -15.55 -19.41
CA ILE A 231 -9.94 -14.66 -20.19
C ILE A 231 -8.71 -14.26 -19.38
N ILE A 232 -8.90 -13.87 -18.12
CA ILE A 232 -7.80 -13.48 -17.23
C ILE A 232 -6.79 -14.63 -17.03
N GLU A 233 -7.29 -15.83 -16.75
CA GLU A 233 -6.47 -17.03 -16.59
C GLU A 233 -5.73 -17.37 -17.89
N SER A 234 -6.40 -17.28 -19.04
CA SER A 234 -5.76 -17.47 -20.35
C SER A 234 -4.66 -16.43 -20.60
N MET A 235 -4.89 -15.15 -20.26
CA MET A 235 -3.86 -14.11 -20.41
C MET A 235 -2.67 -14.33 -19.47
N ASN A 236 -2.88 -14.81 -18.25
CA ASN A 236 -1.78 -15.14 -17.33
C ASN A 236 -0.91 -16.28 -17.87
N THR A 237 -1.50 -17.28 -18.54
CA THR A 237 -0.73 -18.37 -19.16
C THR A 237 0.09 -17.94 -20.38
N GLN A 238 -0.26 -16.82 -21.02
CA GLN A 238 0.44 -16.26 -22.19
C GLN A 238 1.52 -15.23 -21.84
N ASN A 239 1.55 -14.75 -20.59
CA ASN A 239 2.44 -13.67 -20.18
C ASN A 239 3.92 -14.09 -20.11
N SER A 240 4.82 -13.13 -20.38
CA SER A 240 6.27 -13.30 -20.32
C SER A 240 6.73 -13.73 -18.90
N PRO A 241 7.75 -14.60 -18.77
CA PRO A 241 8.34 -15.00 -17.49
C PRO A 241 8.92 -13.82 -16.68
N GLU A 242 9.07 -12.64 -17.27
CA GLU A 242 9.51 -11.40 -16.60
C GLU A 242 8.45 -10.82 -15.64
N MET A 243 7.18 -11.22 -15.76
CA MET A 243 6.14 -10.85 -14.80
C MET A 243 6.14 -11.84 -13.63
N ALA A 244 6.98 -11.61 -12.64
CA ALA A 244 6.94 -12.37 -11.38
C ALA A 244 5.52 -12.33 -10.77
N PRO A 245 4.96 -13.47 -10.35
CA PRO A 245 3.62 -13.51 -9.78
C PRO A 245 3.65 -12.91 -8.37
N PHE A 246 2.95 -11.80 -8.12
CA PHE A 246 2.82 -11.25 -6.76
C PHE A 246 1.66 -11.87 -5.98
N SER A 247 1.44 -13.17 -6.14
CA SER A 247 0.33 -13.91 -5.52
C SER A 247 0.57 -14.26 -4.05
N GLU A 248 -0.46 -14.73 -3.34
CA GLU A 248 -0.31 -15.16 -1.94
C GLU A 248 0.66 -16.33 -1.83
N MET A 249 0.56 -17.29 -2.75
CA MET A 249 1.45 -18.45 -2.76
C MET A 249 2.91 -18.08 -3.03
N ASP A 250 3.17 -17.16 -3.95
CA ASP A 250 4.54 -16.69 -4.22
C ASP A 250 5.11 -15.94 -3.01
N ALA A 251 4.29 -15.10 -2.36
CA ALA A 251 4.67 -14.40 -1.14
C ALA A 251 5.08 -15.37 -0.01
N LEU A 252 4.30 -16.43 0.19
CA LEU A 252 4.58 -17.46 1.18
C LEU A 252 5.84 -18.27 0.85
N GLN A 253 6.05 -18.63 -0.42
CA GLN A 253 7.29 -19.29 -0.85
C GLN A 253 8.51 -18.38 -0.66
N LYS A 254 8.37 -17.08 -0.93
CA LYS A 254 9.45 -16.11 -0.70
C LYS A 254 9.77 -15.99 0.78
N LEU A 255 8.75 -15.90 1.64
CA LEU A 255 8.94 -15.90 3.08
C LEU A 255 9.63 -17.19 3.55
N ASP A 256 9.20 -18.36 3.09
CA ASP A 256 9.83 -19.65 3.43
C ASP A 256 11.30 -19.70 3.00
N ARG A 257 11.62 -19.24 1.78
CA ARG A 257 13.01 -19.11 1.29
C ARG A 257 13.85 -18.17 2.15
N LEU A 258 13.28 -17.08 2.69
CA LEU A 258 13.99 -16.18 3.59
C LEU A 258 14.25 -16.80 4.97
N LEU A 259 13.32 -17.64 5.45
CA LEU A 259 13.44 -18.30 6.75
C LEU A 259 14.41 -19.50 6.69
N THR A 260 14.49 -20.17 5.53
CA THR A 260 15.33 -21.36 5.31
C THR A 260 16.68 -21.05 4.67
N GLY A 261 16.73 -20.06 3.77
CA GLY A 261 17.89 -19.69 2.97
C GLY A 261 18.69 -18.55 3.59
N PHE A 262 19.83 -18.87 4.18
CA PHE A 262 20.80 -17.86 4.60
C PHE A 262 21.88 -17.71 3.53
N SER A 263 22.00 -16.49 3.00
CA SER A 263 23.12 -16.14 2.12
C SER A 263 24.41 -16.01 2.93
N ASP A 264 25.54 -16.42 2.35
CA ASP A 264 26.87 -16.15 2.91
C ASP A 264 27.27 -14.66 2.79
N ARG A 265 26.49 -13.86 2.05
CA ARG A 265 26.70 -12.42 1.86
C ARG A 265 26.37 -11.63 3.14
N PRO A 266 26.96 -10.44 3.33
CA PRO A 266 26.52 -9.52 4.38
C PRO A 266 25.02 -9.25 4.26
N ALA A 267 24.30 -9.21 5.39
CA ALA A 267 22.84 -9.08 5.42
C ALA A 267 22.33 -7.90 4.58
N ILE A 268 23.03 -6.76 4.64
CA ILE A 268 22.65 -5.57 3.87
C ILE A 268 22.84 -5.76 2.36
N GLN A 269 23.88 -6.47 1.92
CA GLN A 269 24.09 -6.73 0.51
C GLN A 269 23.02 -7.69 -0.04
N ALA A 270 22.58 -8.64 0.77
CA ALA A 270 21.46 -9.52 0.43
C ALA A 270 20.15 -8.74 0.33
N GLU A 271 19.88 -7.81 1.25
CA GLU A 271 18.72 -6.91 1.19
C GLU A 271 18.69 -6.05 -0.09
N LEU A 272 19.82 -5.44 -0.42
CA LEU A 272 19.99 -4.61 -1.61
C LEU A 272 20.01 -5.39 -2.94
N GLN A 273 19.90 -6.71 -2.88
CA GLN A 273 19.71 -7.60 -4.03
C GLN A 273 18.31 -8.23 -4.03
N GLY A 274 17.40 -7.73 -3.20
CA GLY A 274 16.04 -8.23 -3.08
C GLY A 274 15.91 -9.56 -2.35
N GLY A 275 16.96 -10.00 -1.64
CA GLY A 275 17.03 -11.27 -0.91
C GLY A 275 16.87 -11.17 0.61
N GLY A 276 16.48 -10.00 1.14
CA GLY A 276 16.23 -9.82 2.57
C GLY A 276 14.74 -9.60 2.90
N VAL A 277 14.44 -9.38 4.18
CA VAL A 277 13.06 -9.26 4.69
C VAL A 277 12.29 -8.11 4.01
N MET A 278 12.96 -7.01 3.67
CA MET A 278 12.34 -5.87 2.98
C MET A 278 11.80 -6.22 1.59
N SER A 279 12.28 -7.31 0.99
CA SER A 279 11.77 -7.80 -0.29
C SER A 279 10.35 -8.37 -0.22
N LEU A 280 9.78 -8.47 0.98
CA LEU A 280 8.38 -8.82 1.24
C LEU A 280 7.44 -7.61 1.19
N LEU A 281 7.98 -6.38 1.25
CA LEU A 281 7.17 -5.15 1.23
C LEU A 281 6.21 -5.07 0.03
N PRO A 282 6.61 -5.38 -1.23
CA PRO A 282 5.69 -5.43 -2.36
C PRO A 282 4.43 -6.28 -2.07
N TYR A 283 4.59 -7.50 -1.54
CA TYR A 283 3.48 -8.40 -1.25
C TYR A 283 2.61 -7.90 -0.10
N ILE A 284 3.23 -7.29 0.92
CA ILE A 284 2.50 -6.72 2.06
C ILE A 284 1.63 -5.54 1.60
N ARG A 285 2.18 -4.63 0.79
CA ARG A 285 1.47 -3.46 0.26
C ARG A 285 0.39 -3.82 -0.74
N HIS A 286 0.69 -4.78 -1.61
CA HIS A 286 -0.26 -5.34 -2.57
C HIS A 286 -1.35 -6.19 -1.90
N GLY A 287 -1.15 -6.55 -0.62
CA GLY A 287 -2.12 -7.26 0.19
C GLY A 287 -2.16 -8.77 -0.01
N THR A 288 -1.19 -9.35 -0.72
CA THR A 288 -1.04 -10.81 -0.86
C THR A 288 -0.28 -11.44 0.30
N LEU A 289 0.39 -10.64 1.14
CA LEU A 289 1.04 -11.09 2.37
C LEU A 289 0.60 -10.30 3.60
N PHE A 290 0.28 -10.99 4.70
CA PHE A 290 -0.04 -10.32 5.95
C PHE A 290 1.23 -10.06 6.78
N SER A 291 1.49 -8.80 7.15
CA SER A 291 2.63 -8.42 7.99
C SER A 291 2.65 -9.19 9.33
N GLY A 292 1.50 -9.38 9.98
CA GLY A 292 1.42 -10.15 11.21
C GLY A 292 1.67 -11.65 11.03
N HIS A 293 1.55 -12.18 9.81
CA HIS A 293 2.00 -13.54 9.50
C HIS A 293 3.52 -13.58 9.41
N VAL A 294 4.13 -12.62 8.69
CA VAL A 294 5.59 -12.50 8.57
C VAL A 294 6.27 -12.37 9.93
N ILE A 295 5.82 -11.42 10.77
CA ILE A 295 6.37 -11.19 12.12
C ILE A 295 6.31 -12.47 12.96
N ARG A 296 5.19 -13.20 12.91
CA ARG A 296 5.03 -14.46 13.66
C ARG A 296 5.97 -15.54 13.17
N GLN A 297 6.10 -15.73 11.85
CA GLN A 297 7.00 -16.75 11.30
C GLN A 297 8.47 -16.44 11.60
N ILE A 298 8.88 -15.19 11.49
CA ILE A 298 10.24 -14.75 11.85
C ILE A 298 10.48 -14.96 13.35
N SER A 299 9.53 -14.57 14.21
CA SER A 299 9.63 -14.77 15.66
C SER A 299 9.72 -16.25 16.04
N ALA A 300 8.93 -17.10 15.38
CA ALA A 300 8.97 -18.55 15.57
C ALA A 300 10.30 -19.15 15.10
N ALA A 301 10.84 -18.69 13.96
CA ALA A 301 12.13 -19.11 13.46
C ALA A 301 13.28 -18.68 14.38
N ILE A 302 13.25 -17.45 14.92
CA ILE A 302 14.23 -16.97 15.90
C ILE A 302 14.18 -17.82 17.19
N SER A 303 12.97 -18.15 17.65
CA SER A 303 12.76 -18.90 18.89
C SER A 303 13.11 -20.39 18.77
N SER A 304 12.97 -20.97 17.57
CA SER A 304 13.28 -22.39 17.33
C SER A 304 14.76 -22.65 17.05
N GLN A 305 15.56 -21.62 16.76
CA GLN A 305 16.99 -21.80 16.50
C GLN A 305 17.76 -22.15 17.79
N PRO A 306 18.54 -23.24 17.78
CA PRO A 306 19.41 -23.56 18.92
C PRO A 306 20.50 -22.49 19.07
N PRO A 307 21.13 -22.37 20.26
CA PRO A 307 22.25 -21.45 20.47
C PRO A 307 23.30 -21.62 19.37
N PRO A 308 23.64 -20.56 18.63
CA PRO A 308 24.40 -20.70 17.39
C PRO A 308 25.83 -21.15 17.69
N ARG A 309 26.20 -22.35 17.21
CA ARG A 309 27.52 -22.97 17.45
C ARG A 309 28.57 -22.56 16.41
N THR A 310 28.15 -22.09 15.24
CA THR A 310 29.03 -21.67 14.15
C THR A 310 28.97 -20.17 13.92
N ALA A 311 30.00 -19.59 13.30
CA ALA A 311 29.98 -18.18 12.89
C ALA A 311 28.86 -17.90 11.88
N GLN A 312 28.56 -18.84 10.98
CA GLN A 312 27.49 -18.75 10.01
C GLN A 312 26.10 -18.75 10.69
N ALA A 313 25.87 -19.65 11.66
CA ALA A 313 24.64 -19.65 12.45
C ALA A 313 24.47 -18.36 13.26
N ARG A 314 25.57 -17.79 13.79
CA ARG A 314 25.53 -16.48 14.45
C ARG A 314 25.15 -15.36 13.48
N LYS A 315 25.70 -15.35 12.27
CA LYS A 315 25.36 -14.39 11.22
C LYS A 315 23.90 -14.53 10.77
N ALA A 316 23.42 -15.75 10.58
CA ALA A 316 22.04 -16.06 10.24
C ALA A 316 21.06 -15.59 11.32
N LEU A 317 21.32 -15.93 12.58
CA LEU A 317 20.53 -15.47 13.71
C LEU A 317 20.61 -13.94 13.86
N ALA A 318 21.78 -13.33 13.63
CA ALA A 318 21.94 -11.88 13.66
C ALA A 318 21.20 -11.17 12.51
N ALA A 319 21.10 -11.79 11.33
CA ALA A 319 20.32 -11.27 10.21
C ALA A 319 18.82 -11.29 10.54
N LEU A 320 18.34 -12.34 11.21
CA LEU A 320 16.95 -12.40 11.69
C LEU A 320 16.69 -11.45 12.87
N LYS A 321 17.63 -11.38 13.83
CA LYS A 321 17.52 -10.59 15.08
C LYS A 321 17.91 -9.13 14.95
N LYS A 322 18.44 -8.68 13.81
CA LYS A 322 19.01 -7.33 13.70
C LYS A 322 17.91 -6.34 14.15
N PRO A 323 18.15 -5.43 15.10
CA PRO A 323 17.10 -4.55 15.64
C PRO A 323 16.48 -3.64 14.56
N ASP A 324 17.18 -3.40 13.46
CA ASP A 324 16.64 -2.76 12.26
C ASP A 324 15.57 -3.62 11.57
N SER A 325 15.62 -4.96 11.65
CA SER A 325 14.59 -5.85 11.13
C SER A 325 13.34 -5.84 12.00
N GLU A 326 13.42 -5.64 13.32
CA GLU A 326 12.23 -5.43 14.16
C GLU A 326 11.57 -4.08 13.85
N SER A 327 12.34 -3.00 13.76
CA SER A 327 11.80 -1.67 13.40
C SER A 327 11.31 -1.62 11.94
N ALA A 328 11.98 -2.32 11.02
CA ALA A 328 11.57 -2.41 9.62
C ALA A 328 10.48 -3.47 9.35
N LEU A 329 10.31 -4.50 10.18
CA LEU A 329 9.12 -5.37 10.21
C LEU A 329 7.95 -4.71 10.95
N LEU A 330 8.24 -3.68 11.75
CA LEU A 330 7.28 -2.69 12.21
C LEU A 330 7.07 -1.58 11.16
N ALA A 331 7.75 -1.54 10.00
CA ALA A 331 7.40 -0.63 8.90
C ALA A 331 5.96 -0.82 8.38
N PRO A 332 5.39 -2.03 8.32
CA PRO A 332 3.94 -2.23 8.16
C PRO A 332 3.10 -1.78 9.38
N ALA A 333 3.67 -1.73 10.59
CA ALA A 333 3.08 -1.05 11.74
C ALA A 333 3.14 0.49 11.58
N TYR A 334 4.17 1.04 10.91
CA TYR A 334 4.13 2.40 10.34
C TYR A 334 3.17 2.52 9.17
N GLY A 335 2.90 1.45 8.43
CA GLY A 335 1.75 1.37 7.54
C GLY A 335 0.45 1.55 8.32
N SER A 336 0.36 1.03 9.56
CA SER A 336 -0.77 1.34 10.46
C SER A 336 -0.75 2.81 10.89
N PHE A 337 0.41 3.41 11.17
CA PHE A 337 0.54 4.84 11.45
C PHE A 337 0.11 5.70 10.23
N ALA A 338 0.67 5.46 9.04
CA ALA A 338 0.32 6.06 7.75
C ALA A 338 -1.16 5.89 7.38
N LYS A 339 -1.79 4.76 7.74
CA LYS A 339 -3.25 4.56 7.59
C LYS A 339 -4.06 5.46 8.49
N CYS A 340 -3.56 5.78 9.67
CA CYS A 340 -4.27 6.67 10.58
C CYS A 340 -4.15 8.14 10.16
N PHE A 341 -3.09 8.49 9.42
CA PHE A 341 -3.05 9.75 8.66
C PHE A 341 -4.13 9.79 7.59
N ALA A 342 -4.35 8.70 6.85
CA ALA A 342 -5.36 8.64 5.79
C ALA A 342 -6.78 8.96 6.29
N LEU A 343 -7.11 8.65 7.56
CA LEU A 343 -8.41 8.94 8.16
C LEU A 343 -8.65 10.44 8.41
N ASP A 344 -7.68 11.16 8.98
CA ASP A 344 -7.79 12.63 9.11
C ASP A 344 -7.60 13.35 7.77
N TRP A 345 -6.89 12.73 6.81
CA TRP A 345 -6.78 13.20 5.43
C TRP A 345 -8.11 13.18 4.67
N LEU A 346 -8.97 12.18 4.89
CA LEU A 346 -10.28 12.13 4.22
C LEU A 346 -11.17 13.33 4.54
N HIS A 347 -11.06 13.87 5.76
CA HIS A 347 -11.75 15.09 6.13
C HIS A 347 -11.15 16.34 5.46
N ALA A 348 -9.87 16.31 5.07
CA ALA A 348 -9.21 17.38 4.31
C ALA A 348 -9.48 17.29 2.79
N PHE A 349 -9.78 16.10 2.26
CA PHE A 349 -10.18 15.91 0.87
C PHE A 349 -11.62 16.36 0.63
N SER A 350 -11.79 17.65 0.35
CA SER A 350 -12.89 18.05 -0.54
C SER A 350 -12.71 17.36 -1.90
N ALA A 351 -13.77 17.17 -2.69
CA ALA A 351 -13.70 16.53 -4.02
C ALA A 351 -12.75 17.23 -5.04
N SER A 352 -12.06 18.30 -4.63
CA SER A 352 -11.23 19.16 -5.47
C SER A 352 -9.76 19.30 -5.05
N SER A 353 -9.32 18.75 -3.90
CA SER A 353 -7.94 18.93 -3.44
C SER A 353 -6.98 17.92 -4.07
N SER A 354 -5.81 18.40 -4.49
CA SER A 354 -4.73 17.56 -5.01
C SER A 354 -4.05 16.75 -3.90
N ALA A 355 -3.38 15.64 -4.23
CA ALA A 355 -2.60 14.87 -3.25
C ALA A 355 -1.55 15.74 -2.52
N LEU A 356 -0.98 16.72 -3.23
CA LEU A 356 -0.11 17.76 -2.67
C LEU A 356 -0.75 18.57 -1.54
N ASP A 357 -2.02 18.92 -1.69
CA ASP A 357 -2.72 19.69 -0.66
C ASP A 357 -2.95 18.83 0.60
N ALA A 358 -3.08 17.50 0.44
CA ALA A 358 -3.12 16.59 1.58
C ALA A 358 -1.75 16.43 2.25
N TYR A 359 -0.66 16.39 1.46
CA TYR A 359 0.69 16.36 2.01
C TYR A 359 1.02 17.64 2.80
N SER A 360 0.40 18.78 2.51
CA SER A 360 0.65 20.05 3.22
C SER A 360 0.42 20.00 4.72
N VAL A 361 -0.36 19.02 5.21
CA VAL A 361 -0.61 18.79 6.64
C VAL A 361 0.60 18.16 7.33
N VAL A 362 1.36 17.32 6.62
CA VAL A 362 2.46 16.52 7.19
C VAL A 362 3.83 17.02 6.79
N LEU A 363 3.93 17.68 5.64
CA LEU A 363 5.18 18.18 5.10
C LEU A 363 5.51 19.57 5.67
N PRO A 364 6.81 19.88 5.86
CA PRO A 364 7.24 21.24 6.20
C PRO A 364 6.59 22.30 5.32
N THR A 365 6.12 23.41 5.91
CA THR A 365 5.34 24.42 5.17
C THR A 365 6.13 25.07 4.04
N TRP A 366 7.46 25.15 4.15
CA TRP A 366 8.34 25.66 3.09
C TRP A 366 8.29 24.83 1.79
N ILE A 367 7.80 23.58 1.83
CA ILE A 367 7.62 22.75 0.63
C ILE A 367 6.51 23.29 -0.28
N ASN A 368 5.55 24.02 0.30
CA ASN A 368 4.48 24.66 -0.46
C ASN A 368 4.96 25.92 -1.20
N ASN A 369 6.19 26.38 -0.96
CA ASN A 369 6.77 27.49 -1.70
C ASN A 369 7.20 27.03 -3.09
N ASP A 370 6.86 27.80 -4.12
CA ASP A 370 7.26 27.52 -5.52
C ASP A 370 8.74 27.78 -5.80
N THR A 371 9.54 28.05 -4.78
CA THR A 371 10.98 28.32 -4.91
C THR A 371 11.76 27.03 -5.14
N LYS A 372 12.74 27.10 -6.06
CA LYS A 372 13.70 26.01 -6.28
C LYS A 372 14.51 25.74 -5.02
N PHE A 373 14.60 24.47 -4.66
CA PHE A 373 15.38 24.02 -3.51
C PHE A 373 16.87 24.41 -3.70
N GLY A 374 17.46 25.10 -2.73
CA GLY A 374 18.86 25.54 -2.77
C GLY A 374 19.14 26.86 -3.52
N ALA A 375 18.13 27.57 -4.03
CA ALA A 375 18.34 28.82 -4.77
C ALA A 375 18.80 30.03 -3.93
N GLY A 376 18.71 29.95 -2.59
CA GLY A 376 18.95 31.09 -1.68
C GLY A 376 20.41 31.34 -1.26
N THR A 377 21.36 30.44 -1.57
CA THR A 377 22.71 30.50 -0.97
C THR A 377 23.81 31.10 -1.87
N THR A 378 23.52 31.41 -3.13
CA THR A 378 24.49 32.03 -4.05
C THR A 378 24.18 33.52 -4.25
N SER A 379 24.35 34.31 -3.18
CA SER A 379 24.38 35.77 -3.26
C SER A 379 25.61 36.22 -4.07
N GLY A 380 25.50 36.35 -5.39
CA GLY A 380 26.55 37.02 -6.17
C GLY A 380 26.56 36.88 -7.69
N GLN A 381 26.01 35.82 -8.28
CA GLN A 381 26.03 35.65 -9.74
C GLN A 381 24.68 35.98 -10.38
N LYS A 382 24.54 37.27 -10.73
CA LYS A 382 23.52 37.75 -11.67
C LYS A 382 23.74 37.08 -13.03
N ASN A 383 22.65 36.53 -13.58
CA ASN A 383 22.44 36.16 -15.00
C ASN A 383 22.89 34.76 -15.45
N ASP A 384 22.42 33.70 -14.78
CA ASP A 384 22.29 32.40 -15.45
C ASP A 384 20.80 32.13 -15.79
N PRO A 385 20.37 32.27 -17.05
CA PRO A 385 18.97 32.08 -17.45
C PRO A 385 18.46 30.64 -17.27
N ASP A 386 19.34 29.67 -16.97
CA ASP A 386 18.99 28.25 -16.77
C ASP A 386 18.55 27.90 -15.33
N LEU A 387 18.52 28.87 -14.41
CA LEU A 387 18.18 28.61 -13.00
C LEU A 387 16.73 28.11 -12.78
N GLY A 388 15.82 28.32 -13.74
CA GLY A 388 14.40 27.97 -13.63
C GLY A 388 13.98 26.63 -14.25
N ALA A 389 14.84 25.94 -15.00
CA ALA A 389 14.47 24.68 -15.66
C ALA A 389 14.77 23.45 -14.79
N ALA A 390 14.01 22.37 -15.03
CA ALA A 390 14.32 21.06 -14.47
C ALA A 390 15.59 20.54 -15.15
N ILE A 391 16.46 19.87 -14.38
CA ILE A 391 17.71 19.31 -14.93
C ILE A 391 17.41 18.07 -15.79
N TYR A 392 16.41 17.31 -15.40
CA TYR A 392 15.97 16.09 -16.08
C TYR A 392 14.47 16.14 -16.31
N ASP A 393 14.04 15.62 -17.46
CA ASP A 393 12.61 15.43 -17.70
C ASP A 393 12.07 14.21 -16.92
N PRO A 394 10.73 14.08 -16.75
CA PRO A 394 10.14 12.96 -16.02
C PRO A 394 10.50 11.57 -16.58
N TYR A 395 10.70 11.47 -17.90
CA TYR A 395 11.01 10.22 -18.58
C TYR A 395 12.47 9.82 -18.37
N GLU A 396 13.41 10.77 -18.35
CA GLU A 396 14.80 10.53 -18.01
C GLU A 396 14.96 10.01 -16.58
N LEU A 397 14.24 10.59 -15.63
CA LEU A 397 14.20 10.10 -14.24
C LEU A 397 13.58 8.69 -14.18
N GLU A 398 12.42 8.47 -14.79
CA GLU A 398 11.74 7.17 -14.80
C GLU A 398 12.60 6.06 -15.40
N SER A 399 13.32 6.36 -16.49
CA SER A 399 14.18 5.43 -17.22
C SER A 399 15.61 5.32 -16.69
N ALA A 400 15.92 5.94 -15.55
CA ALA A 400 17.24 5.93 -14.91
C ALA A 400 18.36 6.44 -15.84
N ARG A 401 18.13 7.58 -16.51
CA ARG A 401 19.06 8.20 -17.49
C ARG A 401 19.62 9.54 -17.02
N THR A 402 20.03 9.61 -15.75
CA THR A 402 20.71 10.80 -15.22
C THR A 402 22.23 10.68 -15.36
N ASN A 403 22.96 11.76 -15.10
CA ASN A 403 24.43 11.71 -15.01
C ASN A 403 24.91 11.09 -13.69
N ASP A 404 24.02 10.91 -12.71
CA ASP A 404 24.30 10.26 -11.44
C ASP A 404 24.06 8.75 -11.56
N LEU A 405 25.12 8.01 -11.87
CA LEU A 405 25.04 6.55 -12.04
C LEU A 405 24.52 5.83 -10.80
N TYR A 406 24.83 6.33 -9.59
CA TYR A 406 24.35 5.71 -8.36
C TYR A 406 22.84 5.92 -8.19
N TRP A 407 22.33 7.12 -8.51
CA TRP A 407 20.89 7.36 -8.56
C TRP A 407 20.20 6.44 -9.59
N ASN A 408 20.80 6.28 -10.77
CA ASN A 408 20.26 5.40 -11.81
C ASN A 408 20.17 3.95 -11.33
N ASP A 409 21.18 3.46 -10.59
CA ASP A 409 21.15 2.11 -10.03
C ASP A 409 20.04 1.96 -8.97
N ILE A 410 19.80 2.98 -8.13
CA ILE A 410 18.67 2.97 -7.18
C ILE A 410 17.32 2.97 -7.92
N GLN A 411 17.19 3.75 -8.99
CA GLN A 411 15.97 3.78 -9.79
C GLN A 411 15.72 2.43 -10.49
N LYS A 412 16.77 1.77 -11.00
CA LYS A 412 16.68 0.41 -11.53
C LYS A 412 16.29 -0.58 -10.45
N PHE A 413 16.88 -0.49 -9.25
CA PHE A 413 16.48 -1.31 -8.09
C PHE A 413 14.97 -1.20 -7.84
N LEU A 414 14.44 0.02 -7.79
CA LEU A 414 13.02 0.28 -7.58
C LEU A 414 12.16 -0.35 -8.70
N THR A 415 12.56 -0.20 -9.96
CA THR A 415 11.85 -0.76 -11.11
C THR A 415 11.92 -2.29 -11.14
N GLU A 416 13.03 -2.91 -10.76
CA GLU A 416 13.19 -4.36 -10.81
C GLU A 416 12.53 -5.05 -9.61
N HIS A 417 12.76 -4.54 -8.40
CA HIS A 417 12.27 -5.17 -7.18
C HIS A 417 10.90 -4.66 -6.72
N ARG A 418 10.39 -3.60 -7.35
CA ARG A 418 9.07 -3.00 -7.05
C ARG A 418 8.92 -2.44 -5.64
N TYR A 419 10.04 -2.11 -4.99
CA TYR A 419 10.07 -1.30 -3.77
C TYR A 419 11.39 -0.54 -3.71
N ILE A 420 11.41 0.56 -2.96
CA ILE A 420 12.64 1.28 -2.63
C ILE A 420 13.09 0.88 -1.22
N HIS A 421 14.35 0.48 -1.09
CA HIS A 421 14.93 0.12 0.20
C HIS A 421 15.09 1.37 1.08
N PRO A 422 14.77 1.34 2.39
CA PRO A 422 14.84 2.52 3.26
C PRO A 422 16.17 3.27 3.23
N LEU A 423 17.30 2.55 3.19
CA LEU A 423 18.64 3.16 3.07
C LEU A 423 18.86 3.97 1.79
N LEU A 424 18.13 3.66 0.71
CA LEU A 424 18.30 4.30 -0.59
C LEU A 424 17.33 5.50 -0.77
N ILE A 425 16.26 5.55 0.02
CA ILE A 425 15.19 6.56 -0.07
C ILE A 425 15.75 7.98 0.01
N VAL A 426 16.58 8.23 1.03
CA VAL A 426 17.11 9.56 1.31
C VAL A 426 17.91 10.08 0.11
N TYR A 427 18.88 9.31 -0.38
CA TYR A 427 19.68 9.70 -1.54
C TYR A 427 18.80 9.94 -2.77
N TRP A 428 17.93 8.97 -3.07
CA TRP A 428 17.09 8.99 -4.28
C TRP A 428 16.14 10.18 -4.31
N SER A 429 15.42 10.42 -3.21
CA SER A 429 14.43 11.51 -3.12
C SER A 429 15.07 12.89 -2.99
N TYR A 430 16.19 13.00 -2.28
CA TYR A 430 16.93 14.26 -2.16
C TYR A 430 17.49 14.74 -3.49
N ARG A 431 17.98 13.84 -4.35
CA ARG A 431 18.39 14.21 -5.71
C ARG A 431 17.24 14.74 -6.56
N ILE A 432 16.06 14.13 -6.47
CA ILE A 432 14.87 14.64 -7.17
C ILE A 432 14.52 16.06 -6.68
N LEU A 433 14.64 16.35 -5.39
CA LEU A 433 14.47 17.71 -4.86
C LEU A 433 15.46 18.71 -5.48
N GLN A 434 16.73 18.34 -5.63
CA GLN A 434 17.76 19.21 -6.22
C GLN A 434 17.58 19.45 -7.72
N TRP A 435 17.07 18.45 -8.44
CA TRP A 435 16.94 18.49 -9.91
C TRP A 435 15.62 19.09 -10.40
N SER A 436 14.66 19.27 -9.50
CA SER A 436 13.34 19.82 -9.83
C SER A 436 13.32 21.35 -9.85
N VAL A 437 12.37 21.91 -10.58
CA VAL A 437 12.14 23.37 -10.68
C VAL A 437 11.64 23.99 -9.37
N SER A 438 10.99 23.20 -8.53
CA SER A 438 10.47 23.61 -7.22
C SER A 438 10.32 22.38 -6.31
N SER A 439 10.21 22.60 -5.00
CA SER A 439 9.91 21.53 -4.06
C SER A 439 8.58 20.85 -4.37
N ARG A 440 7.54 21.62 -4.72
CA ARG A 440 6.23 21.09 -5.14
C ARG A 440 6.35 20.15 -6.34
N ALA A 441 7.14 20.52 -7.35
CA ALA A 441 7.38 19.67 -8.52
C ALA A 441 8.14 18.38 -8.16
N ALA A 442 9.10 18.46 -7.24
CA ALA A 442 9.83 17.29 -6.75
C ALA A 442 8.92 16.30 -6.02
N ILE A 443 8.03 16.78 -5.15
CA ILE A 443 7.06 15.93 -4.43
C ILE A 443 6.15 15.19 -5.42
N ALA A 444 5.60 15.91 -6.40
CA ALA A 444 4.79 15.30 -7.46
C ALA A 444 5.59 14.26 -8.29
N MET A 445 6.87 14.54 -8.56
CA MET A 445 7.75 13.61 -9.27
C MET A 445 8.01 12.33 -8.47
N ILE A 446 8.34 12.47 -7.18
CA ILE A 446 8.56 11.34 -6.26
C ILE A 446 7.30 10.46 -6.19
N GLU A 447 6.14 11.06 -5.98
CA GLU A 447 4.86 10.35 -5.93
C GLU A 447 4.57 9.63 -7.26
N SER A 448 4.75 10.31 -8.39
CA SER A 448 4.57 9.72 -9.72
C SER A 448 5.49 8.51 -9.93
N LEU A 449 6.77 8.63 -9.59
CA LEU A 449 7.74 7.53 -9.76
C LEU A 449 7.41 6.34 -8.84
N LEU A 450 6.98 6.59 -7.60
CA LEU A 450 6.57 5.53 -6.68
C LEU A 450 5.29 4.85 -7.15
N HIS A 451 4.25 5.60 -7.53
CA HIS A 451 3.03 5.00 -8.07
C HIS A 451 3.32 4.15 -9.30
N LYS A 452 4.18 4.62 -10.21
CA LYS A 452 4.52 3.87 -11.41
C LYS A 452 5.33 2.62 -11.13
N ASN A 453 6.28 2.65 -10.19
CA ASN A 453 7.31 1.60 -10.07
C ASN A 453 7.22 0.74 -8.81
N ALA A 454 6.66 1.25 -7.70
CA ALA A 454 6.52 0.51 -6.45
C ALA A 454 5.17 -0.22 -6.40
N LEU A 455 5.20 -1.52 -6.14
CA LEU A 455 3.99 -2.32 -5.99
C LEU A 455 3.32 -2.03 -4.64
N GLY A 456 2.01 -1.86 -4.71
CA GLY A 456 1.09 -1.51 -3.64
C GLY A 456 1.17 -0.04 -3.23
N ALA A 457 1.85 0.82 -3.98
CA ALA A 457 1.96 2.24 -3.65
C ALA A 457 0.62 2.97 -3.82
N SER A 458 -0.25 2.53 -4.73
CA SER A 458 -1.60 3.10 -4.88
C SER A 458 -2.56 2.58 -3.80
N SER A 459 -2.35 1.33 -3.36
CA SER A 459 -3.21 0.66 -2.38
C SER A 459 -2.75 0.82 -0.94
N SER A 460 -1.60 1.44 -0.69
CA SER A 460 -1.03 1.65 0.64
C SER A 460 -0.23 2.95 0.70
N PRO A 461 -0.58 3.90 1.58
CA PRO A 461 0.13 5.17 1.69
C PRO A 461 1.54 5.03 2.28
N ASP A 462 1.91 3.84 2.78
CA ASP A 462 3.19 3.60 3.46
C ASP A 462 4.41 3.81 2.56
N ALA A 463 4.30 3.53 1.25
CA ALA A 463 5.40 3.71 0.30
C ALA A 463 5.82 5.17 0.22
N ILE A 464 4.83 6.07 0.06
CA ILE A 464 5.04 7.51 -0.04
C ILE A 464 5.37 8.10 1.34
N PHE A 465 4.61 7.73 2.37
CA PHE A 465 4.83 8.20 3.72
C PHE A 465 6.22 7.79 4.25
N GLY A 466 6.71 6.60 3.89
CA GLY A 466 8.07 6.17 4.19
C GLY A 466 9.13 7.10 3.60
N VAL A 467 8.90 7.62 2.39
CA VAL A 467 9.78 8.64 1.79
C VAL A 467 9.71 9.94 2.58
N TRP A 468 8.53 10.44 2.90
CA TRP A 468 8.39 11.68 3.68
C TRP A 468 9.01 11.57 5.07
N ASN A 469 8.78 10.46 5.76
CA ASN A 469 9.34 10.20 7.08
C ASN A 469 10.87 10.22 7.06
N GLN A 470 11.50 9.53 6.10
CA GLN A 470 12.96 9.46 6.00
C GLN A 470 13.58 10.76 5.49
N LEU A 471 12.98 11.37 4.46
CA LEU A 471 13.51 12.58 3.83
C LEU A 471 13.38 13.80 4.74
N PHE A 472 12.22 14.01 5.36
CA PHE A 472 11.93 15.20 6.17
C PHE A 472 12.03 14.96 7.68
N ARG A 473 12.34 13.73 8.11
CA ARG A 473 12.47 13.33 9.52
C ARG A 473 11.23 13.73 10.32
N LEU A 474 10.06 13.34 9.80
CA LEU A 474 8.76 13.70 10.39
C LEU A 474 8.75 13.38 11.90
N GLY A 475 8.18 14.30 12.69
CA GLY A 475 8.24 14.24 14.16
C GLY A 475 9.46 14.92 14.78
N THR A 476 10.44 15.36 13.99
CA THR A 476 11.56 16.19 14.47
C THR A 476 11.17 17.68 14.41
N PRO A 477 10.98 18.38 15.55
CA PRO A 477 10.44 19.75 15.57
C PRO A 477 11.34 20.77 14.86
N ALA A 478 12.65 20.53 14.88
CA ALA A 478 13.67 21.45 14.38
C ALA A 478 13.59 21.69 12.86
N LEU A 479 12.89 20.83 12.11
CA LEU A 479 12.79 20.91 10.64
C LEU A 479 11.44 21.42 10.14
N MET A 480 10.49 21.68 11.04
CA MET A 480 9.11 22.08 10.70
C MET A 480 8.87 23.60 10.79
N SER A 481 9.83 24.40 11.26
CA SER A 481 9.67 25.86 11.39
C SER A 481 9.92 26.62 10.07
N GLU A 482 9.28 27.77 9.89
CA GLU A 482 9.33 28.60 8.67
C GLU A 482 10.56 29.51 8.52
N ASN A 483 11.57 29.40 9.38
CA ASN A 483 12.73 30.29 9.26
C ASN A 483 13.53 29.96 7.98
N GLU A 484 14.01 30.97 7.25
CA GLU A 484 14.89 30.76 6.07
C GLU A 484 16.15 29.92 6.42
N ASP A 485 16.60 30.02 7.68
CA ASP A 485 17.66 29.19 8.25
C ASP A 485 17.31 27.69 8.24
N THR A 486 16.03 27.32 8.28
CA THR A 486 15.55 25.93 8.32
C THR A 486 15.83 25.20 7.01
N VAL A 487 15.60 25.83 5.84
CA VAL A 487 15.89 25.19 4.54
C VAL A 487 17.39 24.97 4.36
N SER A 488 18.19 25.96 4.71
CA SER A 488 19.66 25.88 4.64
C SER A 488 20.22 24.84 5.61
N THR A 489 19.62 24.74 6.81
CA THR A 489 19.97 23.71 7.81
C THR A 489 19.59 22.32 7.33
N PHE A 490 18.38 22.16 6.79
CA PHE A 490 17.93 20.92 6.18
C PHE A 490 18.88 20.47 5.06
N GLN A 491 19.19 21.36 4.11
CA GLN A 491 20.12 21.06 3.02
C GLN A 491 21.47 20.59 3.53
N ARG A 492 22.05 21.27 4.51
CA ARG A 492 23.34 20.90 5.12
C ARG A 492 23.29 19.51 5.77
N LEU A 493 22.22 19.20 6.49
CA LEU A 493 22.02 17.89 7.11
C LEU A 493 21.91 16.79 6.06
N MET A 494 21.13 17.03 5.00
CA MET A 494 20.98 16.07 3.90
C MET A 494 22.29 15.86 3.14
N ASP A 495 23.02 16.93 2.85
CA ASP A 495 24.34 16.83 2.19
C ASP A 495 25.34 16.06 3.06
N GLN A 496 25.34 16.29 4.37
CA GLN A 496 26.18 15.54 5.31
C GLN A 496 25.79 14.05 5.35
N GLU A 497 24.50 13.76 5.43
CA GLU A 497 23.98 12.39 5.46
C GLU A 497 24.31 11.64 4.17
N VAL A 498 23.98 12.22 3.02
CA VAL A 498 24.28 11.66 1.69
C VAL A 498 25.78 11.45 1.49
N SER A 499 26.63 12.35 2.00
CA SER A 499 28.09 12.20 1.94
C SER A 499 28.61 11.11 2.86
N SER A 500 27.91 10.82 3.95
CA SER A 500 28.27 9.77 4.91
C SER A 500 27.80 8.38 4.50
N GLN A 501 26.81 8.28 3.61
CA GLN A 501 26.31 7.01 3.13
C GLN A 501 27.38 6.30 2.28
N PRO A 502 27.78 5.06 2.63
CA PRO A 502 28.66 4.31 1.76
C PRO A 502 27.97 4.09 0.42
N ARG A 503 28.67 4.31 -0.70
CA ARG A 503 28.15 3.93 -2.02
C ARG A 503 27.97 2.42 -2.06
N LEU A 504 26.73 2.00 -1.91
CA LEU A 504 26.36 0.60 -1.89
C LEU A 504 26.50 0.03 -3.30
N GLN A 505 27.11 -1.14 -3.43
CA GLN A 505 27.22 -1.83 -4.72
C GLN A 505 25.88 -2.50 -5.04
N LEU A 506 25.06 -1.82 -5.82
CA LEU A 506 23.87 -2.41 -6.42
C LEU A 506 24.34 -3.13 -7.70
N HIS A 507 24.78 -4.37 -7.57
CA HIS A 507 25.18 -5.17 -8.73
C HIS A 507 23.94 -5.58 -9.52
N PHE A 508 23.70 -4.92 -10.65
CA PHE A 508 22.72 -5.30 -11.67
C PHE A 508 23.41 -5.87 -12.90
#